data_AF-A0A3M6A1V4-F1
#
_entry.id   AF-A0A3M6A1V4-F1
#
_cell.length_a   1.000
_cell.length_b   1.000
_cell.length_c   1.000
_cell.angle_alpha   90.00
_cell.angle_beta   90.00
_cell.angle_gamma   90.00
#
_symmetry.space_group_name_H-M   'P 1'
#
loop_
_entity.id
_entity.type
_entity.pdbx_description
1 polymer ?
#
loop_
_entity_poly.entity_id
_entity_poly.type
_entity_poly.pdbx_seq_one_letter_code
_entity_poly.pdbx_strand_id
1 'polypeptide(L)'
;MWSPIVALAALIRPTLSLLPIGHIGGRQWAARNAIFAAQTIMPGAAAKGIDTCPMEGFSGAKVAKLLQLPRGAVIPLVIALGYRADDARIEERWRNPISDIVVTR
;
A
#
# COMPACT_ATOMS: atom_id res chain seq x y z
N MET A 1 13.29 20.34 -9.32
CA MET A 1 13.01 21.04 -10.60
C MET A 1 11.87 20.40 -11.39
N TRP A 2 11.76 19.07 -11.47
CA TRP A 2 10.75 18.39 -12.31
C TRP A 2 9.31 18.39 -11.78
N SER A 3 9.09 18.37 -10.46
CA SER A 3 7.74 18.28 -9.88
C SER A 3 6.76 19.40 -10.32
N PRO A 4 7.12 20.69 -10.34
CA PRO A 4 6.19 21.74 -10.79
C PRO A 4 5.89 21.67 -12.30
N ILE A 5 6.85 21.21 -13.12
CA ILE A 5 6.67 21.03 -14.56
C ILE A 5 5.68 19.90 -14.83
N VAL A 6 5.84 18.77 -14.13
CA VAL A 6 4.91 17.62 -14.24
C VAL A 6 3.52 18.01 -13.76
N ALA A 7 3.40 18.82 -12.70
CA ALA A 7 2.11 19.31 -12.22
C ALA A 7 1.39 20.19 -13.24
N LEU A 8 2.11 21.12 -13.89
CA LEU A 8 1.55 21.95 -14.97
C LEU A 8 1.14 21.12 -16.19
N ALA A 9 1.98 20.16 -16.59
CA ALA A 9 1.67 19.26 -17.70
C ALA A 9 0.46 18.35 -17.40
N ALA A 10 0.27 17.97 -16.13
CA ALA A 10 -0.86 17.16 -15.70
C ALA A 10 -2.22 17.88 -15.82
N LEU A 11 -2.25 19.22 -15.86
CA LEU A 11 -3.48 19.99 -16.12
C LEU A 11 -4.02 19.77 -17.54
N ILE A 12 -3.12 19.54 -18.51
CA ILE A 12 -3.48 19.26 -19.91
C ILE A 12 -3.69 17.76 -20.12
N ARG A 13 -2.86 16.92 -19.49
CA ARG A 13 -2.94 15.45 -19.56
C ARG A 13 -2.83 14.83 -18.16
N PRO A 14 -3.96 14.53 -17.51
CA PRO A 14 -3.97 14.02 -16.13
C PRO A 14 -3.13 12.75 -15.92
N THR A 15 -3.00 11.91 -16.95
CA THR A 15 -2.20 10.68 -16.92
C THR A 15 -0.71 10.93 -16.68
N LEU A 16 -0.20 12.12 -17.00
CA LEU A 16 1.21 12.48 -16.75
C LEU A 16 1.54 12.57 -15.24
N SER A 17 0.53 12.76 -14.38
CA SER A 17 0.72 12.71 -12.92
C SER A 17 1.20 11.35 -12.40
N LEU A 18 1.03 10.28 -13.19
CA LEU A 18 1.41 8.92 -12.80
C LEU A 18 2.87 8.57 -13.15
N LEU A 19 3.56 9.45 -13.89
CA LEU A 19 4.95 9.19 -14.30
C LEU A 19 5.89 9.25 -13.08
N PRO A 20 6.86 8.32 -12.97
CA PRO A 20 7.82 8.28 -11.86
C PRO A 20 8.93 9.33 -12.00
N ILE A 21 8.57 10.57 -12.35
CA ILE A 21 9.52 11.66 -12.60
C ILE A 21 9.66 12.54 -11.36
N GLY A 22 10.91 12.84 -11.02
CA GLY A 22 11.24 13.65 -9.84
C GLY A 22 11.05 12.91 -8.51
N HIS A 23 11.36 13.59 -7.41
CA HIS A 23 11.40 12.95 -6.09
C HIS A 23 10.02 12.48 -5.60
N ILE A 24 8.95 13.21 -5.91
CA ILE A 24 7.60 12.87 -5.46
C ILE A 24 7.05 11.71 -6.30
N GLY A 25 7.14 11.81 -7.64
CA GLY A 25 6.65 10.77 -8.55
C GLY A 25 7.36 9.43 -8.33
N GLY A 26 8.70 9.45 -8.19
CA GLY A 26 9.47 8.23 -7.89
C GLY A 26 9.07 7.56 -6.57
N ARG A 27 8.80 8.35 -5.52
CA ARG A 27 8.36 7.83 -4.22
C ARG A 27 6.94 7.25 -4.28
N GLN A 28 6.01 7.91 -4.97
CA GLN A 28 4.65 7.40 -5.19
C GLN A 28 4.67 6.11 -6.00
N TRP A 29 5.49 6.04 -7.04
CA TRP A 29 5.66 4.83 -7.83
C TRP A 29 6.21 3.67 -6.99
N ALA A 30 7.26 3.91 -6.19
CA ALA A 30 7.79 2.90 -5.28
C ALA A 30 6.75 2.41 -4.26
N ALA A 31 5.98 3.33 -3.66
CA ALA A 31 4.91 3.00 -2.73
C ALA A 31 3.84 2.10 -3.38
N ARG A 32 3.37 2.44 -4.59
CA ARG A 32 2.35 1.67 -5.32
C ARG A 32 2.83 0.24 -5.63
N ASN A 33 4.07 0.08 -6.08
CA ASN A 33 4.64 -1.25 -6.34
C ASN A 33 4.71 -2.09 -5.06
N ALA A 34 5.16 -1.51 -3.96
CA ALA A 34 5.22 -2.21 -2.67
C ALA A 34 3.82 -2.55 -2.12
N ILE A 35 2.80 -1.71 -2.35
CA ILE A 35 1.41 -2.02 -2.00
C ILE A 35 0.88 -3.19 -2.85
N PHE A 36 1.19 -3.26 -4.15
CA PHE A 36 0.82 -4.43 -4.95
C PHE A 36 1.48 -5.72 -4.45
N ALA A 37 2.77 -5.66 -4.07
CA ALA A 37 3.44 -6.80 -3.44
C ALA A 37 2.76 -7.20 -2.11
N ALA A 38 2.39 -6.22 -1.28
CA ALA A 38 1.62 -6.47 -0.05
C ALA A 38 0.28 -7.16 -0.34
N GLN A 39 -0.45 -6.68 -1.37
CA GLN A 39 -1.70 -7.29 -1.81
C GLN A 39 -1.52 -8.75 -2.26
N THR A 40 -0.37 -9.13 -2.79
CA THR A 40 -0.08 -10.54 -3.15
C THR A 40 0.32 -11.38 -1.94
N ILE A 41 1.06 -10.81 -0.99
CA ILE A 41 1.51 -11.53 0.22
C ILE A 41 0.33 -11.91 1.11
N MET A 42 -0.67 -11.04 1.29
CA MET A 42 -1.82 -11.30 2.17
C MET A 42 -2.62 -12.57 1.81
N PRO A 43 -3.13 -12.76 0.56
CA PRO A 43 -3.79 -14.00 0.17
C PRO A 43 -2.82 -15.19 0.15
N GLY A 44 -1.54 -14.98 -0.14
CA GLY A 44 -0.51 -16.02 -0.05
C GLY A 44 -0.32 -16.54 1.38
N ALA A 45 -0.29 -15.65 2.36
CA ALA A 45 -0.24 -15.97 3.79
C ALA A 45 -1.52 -16.68 4.24
N ALA A 46 -2.69 -16.17 3.83
CA ALA A 46 -3.97 -16.80 4.11
C ALA A 46 -4.05 -18.24 3.56
N ALA A 47 -3.54 -18.50 2.36
CA ALA A 47 -3.44 -19.84 1.79
C ALA A 47 -2.54 -20.80 2.58
N LYS A 48 -1.66 -20.26 3.43
CA LYS A 48 -0.81 -21.01 4.38
C LYS A 48 -1.39 -21.06 5.79
N GLY A 49 -2.60 -20.54 6.02
CA GLY A 49 -3.21 -20.45 7.35
C GLY A 49 -2.57 -19.38 8.26
N ILE A 50 -1.86 -18.43 7.68
CA ILE A 50 -1.26 -17.29 8.39
C ILE A 50 -2.18 -16.09 8.25
N ASP A 51 -2.50 -15.46 9.37
CA ASP A 51 -3.26 -14.21 9.39
C ASP A 51 -2.37 -13.01 9.12
N THR A 52 -2.95 -12.00 8.47
CA THR A 52 -2.27 -10.75 8.17
C THR A 52 -3.09 -9.53 8.55
N CYS A 53 -2.45 -8.51 9.10
CA CYS A 53 -3.05 -7.21 9.38
C CYS A 53 -2.19 -6.08 8.76
N PRO A 54 -2.60 -5.49 7.63
CA PRO A 54 -1.94 -4.33 7.07
C PRO A 54 -2.30 -3.07 7.88
N MET A 55 -1.31 -2.25 8.19
CA MET A 55 -1.44 -1.05 9.02
C MET A 55 -0.74 0.14 8.36
N GLU A 56 -1.47 1.25 8.28
CA GLU A 56 -0.94 2.59 7.97
C GLU A 56 -0.92 3.45 9.25
N GLY A 57 -0.64 4.75 9.14
CA GLY A 57 -0.71 5.68 10.28
C GLY A 57 0.45 5.57 11.30
N PHE A 58 1.53 4.86 10.96
CA PHE A 58 2.71 4.74 11.81
C PHE A 58 3.71 5.89 11.59
N SER A 59 4.64 6.06 12.54
CA SER A 59 5.76 6.99 12.37
C SER A 59 6.83 6.37 11.46
N GLY A 60 6.82 6.73 10.18
CA GLY A 60 7.79 6.24 9.20
C GLY A 60 9.25 6.49 9.59
N ALA A 61 9.54 7.62 10.23
CA ALA A 61 10.89 7.94 10.73
C ALA A 61 11.35 6.97 11.84
N LYS A 62 10.46 6.61 12.78
CA LYS A 62 10.77 5.65 13.85
C LYS A 62 10.98 4.25 13.27
N VAL A 63 10.13 3.82 12.33
CA VAL A 63 10.27 2.50 11.68
C VAL A 63 11.56 2.42 10.86
N ALA A 64 11.87 3.46 10.07
CA ALA A 64 13.11 3.51 9.31
C ALA A 64 14.36 3.44 10.21
N LYS A 65 14.34 4.14 11.36
CA LYS A 65 15.42 4.07 12.35
C LYS A 65 15.53 2.68 12.98
N LEU A 66 14.39 2.09 13.38
CA LEU A 66 14.35 0.78 14.03
C LEU A 66 14.90 -0.33 13.13
N LEU A 67 14.53 -0.30 11.85
CA LEU A 67 14.94 -1.29 10.85
C LEU A 67 16.24 -0.90 10.12
N GLN A 68 16.90 0.19 10.53
CA GLN A 68 18.15 0.69 9.94
C GLN A 68 18.06 0.87 8.40
N LEU A 69 16.93 1.36 7.91
CA LEU A 69 16.69 1.51 6.48
C LEU A 69 17.55 2.63 5.87
N PRO A 70 18.00 2.46 4.61
CA PRO A 70 18.78 3.49 3.94
C PRO A 70 17.96 4.76 3.71
N ARG A 71 18.68 5.89 3.60
CA ARG A 71 18.06 7.18 3.28
C ARG A 71 17.32 7.09 1.95
N GLY A 72 16.07 7.56 1.95
CA GLY A 72 15.22 7.54 0.75
C GLY A 72 14.27 6.34 0.67
N ALA A 73 14.39 5.36 1.59
CA ALA A 73 13.43 4.27 1.70
C ALA A 73 11.97 4.78 1.79
N VAL A 74 11.06 4.01 1.19
CA VAL A 74 9.63 4.28 1.16
C VAL A 74 8.95 3.14 1.89
N ILE A 75 8.25 3.45 2.97
CA ILE A 75 7.50 2.47 3.76
C ILE A 75 6.01 2.82 3.58
N PRO A 76 5.31 2.18 2.63
CA PRO A 76 3.90 2.51 2.37
C PRO A 76 2.95 1.94 3.43
N LEU A 77 3.24 0.75 3.95
CA LEU A 77 2.48 0.10 5.02
C LEU A 77 3.39 -0.83 5.84
N VAL A 78 2.90 -1.26 7.00
CA VAL A 78 3.47 -2.35 7.81
C VAL A 78 2.46 -3.48 7.83
N ILE A 79 2.92 -4.73 7.75
CA ILE A 79 2.05 -5.91 7.80
C ILE A 79 2.46 -6.77 8.98
N ALA A 80 1.55 -6.99 9.93
CA ALA A 80 1.73 -8.03 10.93
C ALA A 80 1.35 -9.38 10.31
N LEU A 81 2.20 -10.40 10.50
CA LEU A 81 1.91 -11.79 10.15
C LEU A 81 1.99 -12.66 11.40
N GLY A 82 1.06 -13.59 11.56
CA GLY A 82 1.05 -14.50 12.70
C GLY A 82 -0.06 -15.54 12.61
N TYR A 83 -0.01 -16.51 13.54
CA TYR A 83 -1.12 -17.45 13.72
C TYR A 83 -2.15 -16.83 14.65
N ARG A 84 -3.44 -17.10 14.37
CA ARG A 84 -4.54 -16.59 15.17
C ARG A 84 -4.50 -17.21 16.57
N ALA A 85 -4.66 -16.37 17.60
CA ALA A 85 -4.85 -16.83 18.96
C ALA A 85 -6.25 -17.45 19.15
N ASP A 86 -6.39 -18.41 20.07
CA ASP A 86 -7.66 -19.09 20.31
C ASP A 86 -8.77 -18.15 20.82
N ASP A 87 -8.39 -17.05 21.46
CA ASP A 87 -9.28 -16.02 22.01
C ASP A 87 -9.41 -14.78 21.11
N ALA A 88 -8.95 -14.85 19.85
CA ALA A 88 -8.96 -13.72 18.94
C ALA A 88 -10.39 -13.22 18.67
N ARG A 89 -10.63 -11.93 18.93
CA ARG A 89 -11.90 -11.27 18.61
C ARG A 89 -12.05 -11.13 17.10
N ILE A 90 -13.03 -11.81 16.52
CA ILE A 90 -13.36 -11.71 15.09
C ILE A 90 -14.58 -10.80 14.96
N GLU A 91 -14.36 -9.63 14.38
CA GLU A 91 -15.46 -8.72 14.02
C GLU A 91 -16.24 -9.27 12.84
N GLU A 92 -17.53 -8.94 12.77
CA GLU A 92 -18.35 -9.24 11.60
C GLU A 92 -17.79 -8.56 10.35
N ARG A 93 -17.70 -9.31 9.25
CA ARG A 93 -17.17 -8.79 7.99
C ARG A 93 -18.27 -8.05 7.23
N TRP A 94 -18.19 -6.73 7.20
CA TRP A 94 -19.01 -5.92 6.28
C TRP A 94 -18.42 -5.92 4.88
N ARG A 95 -18.87 -6.87 4.04
CA ARG A 95 -18.60 -6.89 2.60
C ARG A 95 -19.88 -6.59 1.85
N ASN A 96 -19.82 -5.65 0.90
CA ASN A 96 -20.96 -5.38 0.02
C ASN A 96 -21.27 -6.63 -0.82
N PRO A 97 -22.56 -6.87 -1.16
CA PRO A 97 -22.93 -7.97 -2.02
C PRO A 97 -22.35 -7.77 -3.42
N ILE A 98 -22.11 -8.89 -4.13
CA ILE A 98 -21.42 -8.88 -5.43
C ILE A 98 -22.18 -8.07 -6.50
N SER A 99 -23.51 -8.03 -6.43
CA SER A 99 -24.39 -7.25 -7.31
C SER A 99 -24.07 -5.76 -7.31
N ASP A 100 -23.55 -5.25 -6.21
CA ASP A 100 -23.30 -3.82 -6.03
C ASP A 100 -21.89 -3.43 -6.48
N ILE A 101 -21.01 -4.42 -6.69
CA ILE A 101 -19.60 -4.22 -7.04
C ILE A 101 -19.32 -4.59 -8.50
N VAL A 102 -19.92 -5.68 -9.00
CA VAL A 102 -19.62 -6.23 -10.33
C VAL A 102 -20.69 -5.79 -11.32
N VAL A 103 -20.30 -4.93 -12.25
CA VAL A 103 -21.15 -4.50 -13.36
C VAL A 103 -20.80 -5.34 -14.59
N THR A 104 -21.70 -6.27 -14.95
CA THR A 104 -21.63 -6.99 -16.22
C THR A 104 -22.42 -6.19 -17.26
N ARG A 105 -21.74 -5.73 -18.31
CA ARG A 105 -22.38 -5.12 -19.49
C ARG A 105 -22.73 -6.17 -20.53
#